data_AF-A0AA47N7T8-F1
#
_entry.id   AF-A0AA47N7T8-F1
#
_cell.length_a   1.000
_cell.length_b   1.000
_cell.length_c   1.000
_cell.angle_alpha   90.00
_cell.angle_beta   90.00
_cell.angle_gamma   90.00
#
_symmetry.space_group_name_H-M   'P 1'
#
loop_
_entity.id
_entity.type
_entity.pdbx_description
1 polymer ?
#
loop_
_entity_poly.entity_id
_entity_poly.type
_entity_poly.pdbx_seq_one_letter_code
_entity_poly.pdbx_strand_id
1 'polypeptide(L)'
;MESEELGVLIGGDQYWKIVTGKMEKLEDGLVALESVFEWLVQGEVTTLNIVTEAVDIELLHVCIEQDQALSNQLRSFWELESLGIGKEELHSETDETVLKRFEETVKFADGIYEVRLPWKNEHVTTSSNYVAAKN
;
A
#
# COMPACT_ATOMS: atom_id res chain seq x y z
N MET A 1 -32.74 -12.68 17.60
CA MET A 1 -31.62 -11.91 17.06
C MET A 1 -31.08 -12.78 15.94
N GLU A 2 -31.53 -12.51 14.71
CA GLU A 2 -31.08 -13.27 13.55
C GLU A 2 -29.60 -12.96 13.33
N SER A 3 -28.77 -14.00 13.19
CA SER A 3 -27.38 -13.81 12.79
C SER A 3 -27.38 -13.45 11.30
N GLU A 4 -26.92 -12.26 10.94
CA GLU A 4 -26.62 -11.95 9.55
C GLU A 4 -25.50 -12.88 9.10
N GLU A 5 -25.84 -13.82 8.23
CA GLU A 5 -24.91 -14.75 7.63
C GLU A 5 -24.18 -14.04 6.48
N LEU A 6 -22.84 -14.14 6.45
CA LEU A 6 -22.02 -13.54 5.41
C LEU A 6 -22.42 -14.09 4.04
N GLY A 7 -23.00 -13.25 3.18
CA GLY A 7 -23.46 -13.66 1.85
C GLY A 7 -22.32 -13.92 0.86
N VAL A 8 -21.33 -13.03 0.82
CA VAL A 8 -20.22 -13.09 -0.16
C VAL A 8 -18.93 -12.53 0.45
N LEU A 9 -17.81 -13.22 0.22
CA LEU A 9 -16.45 -12.73 0.53
C LEU A 9 -15.65 -12.60 -0.77
N ILE A 10 -15.17 -11.39 -1.07
CA ILE A 10 -14.41 -11.09 -2.29
C ILE A 10 -12.94 -10.88 -1.94
N GLY A 11 -12.05 -11.66 -2.56
CA GLY A 11 -10.61 -11.48 -2.43
C GLY A 11 -10.13 -10.20 -3.14
N GLY A 12 -9.09 -9.55 -2.59
CA GLY A 12 -8.52 -8.33 -3.18
C GLY A 12 -7.98 -8.53 -4.61
N ASP A 13 -7.53 -9.74 -4.93
CA ASP A 13 -7.12 -10.18 -6.28
C ASP A 13 -8.29 -10.30 -7.27
N GLN A 14 -9.53 -10.35 -6.77
CA GLN A 14 -10.76 -10.40 -7.55
C GLN A 14 -11.51 -9.06 -7.56
N TYR A 15 -11.23 -8.16 -6.61
CA TYR A 15 -11.91 -6.87 -6.46
C TYR A 15 -11.95 -6.07 -7.77
N TRP A 16 -10.81 -5.91 -8.45
CA TRP A 16 -10.75 -5.16 -9.69
C TRP A 16 -11.39 -5.85 -10.90
N LYS A 17 -11.82 -7.12 -10.77
CA LYS A 17 -12.55 -7.84 -11.84
C LYS A 17 -14.06 -7.61 -11.77
N ILE A 18 -14.57 -7.20 -10.61
CA ILE A 18 -16.01 -6.96 -10.40
C ILE A 18 -16.38 -5.49 -10.57
N VAL A 19 -15.41 -4.58 -10.44
CA VAL A 19 -15.59 -3.14 -10.69
C VAL A 19 -15.57 -2.89 -12.19
N THR A 20 -16.53 -2.14 -12.71
CA THR A 20 -16.65 -1.87 -14.17
C THR A 20 -15.70 -0.77 -14.63
N GLY A 21 -15.16 0.00 -13.69
CA GLY A 21 -14.28 1.15 -13.93
C GLY A 21 -15.02 2.48 -14.05
N LYS A 22 -16.37 2.49 -14.03
CA LYS A 22 -17.11 3.75 -13.88
C LYS A 22 -17.00 4.24 -12.45
N MET A 23 -16.68 5.52 -12.31
CA MET A 23 -16.45 6.17 -11.03
C MET A 23 -17.07 7.56 -11.03
N GLU A 24 -17.83 7.88 -10.00
CA GLU A 24 -18.36 9.21 -9.74
C GLU A 24 -17.85 9.72 -8.41
N LYS A 25 -17.29 10.93 -8.40
CA LYS A 25 -16.91 11.60 -7.15
C LYS A 25 -18.16 12.23 -6.55
N LEU A 26 -18.41 11.93 -5.29
CA LEU A 26 -19.48 12.49 -4.49
C LEU A 26 -18.92 13.63 -3.61
N GLU A 27 -19.80 14.26 -2.85
CA GLU A 27 -19.41 15.27 -1.84
C GLU A 27 -18.65 14.60 -0.67
N ASP A 28 -17.97 15.41 0.14
CA ASP A 28 -17.27 14.98 1.37
C ASP A 28 -16.20 13.88 1.19
N GLY A 29 -15.63 13.76 -0.01
CA GLY A 29 -14.57 12.80 -0.28
C GLY A 29 -15.05 11.37 -0.51
N LEU A 30 -16.36 11.17 -0.66
CA LEU A 30 -16.96 9.91 -1.07
C LEU A 30 -16.82 9.68 -2.58
N VAL A 31 -16.82 8.42 -2.98
CA VAL A 31 -16.71 7.96 -4.36
C VAL A 31 -17.69 6.81 -4.59
N ALA A 32 -18.50 6.92 -5.63
CA ALA A 32 -19.33 5.83 -6.12
C ALA A 32 -18.61 5.08 -7.23
N LEU A 33 -18.47 3.75 -7.08
CA LEU A 33 -17.86 2.84 -8.05
C LEU A 33 -18.91 1.86 -8.55
N GLU A 34 -19.13 1.80 -9.86
CA GLU A 34 -20.05 0.83 -10.43
C GLU A 34 -19.38 -0.57 -10.43
N SER A 35 -20.10 -1.56 -9.93
CA SER A 35 -19.69 -2.97 -9.92
C SER A 35 -20.78 -3.88 -10.48
N VAL A 36 -20.49 -5.18 -10.58
CA VAL A 36 -21.50 -6.21 -10.92
C VAL A 36 -22.63 -6.31 -9.88
N PHE A 37 -22.40 -5.79 -8.67
CA PHE A 37 -23.38 -5.70 -7.58
C PHE A 37 -23.99 -4.29 -7.47
N GLU A 38 -24.02 -3.54 -8.58
CA GLU A 38 -24.43 -2.13 -8.63
C GLU A 38 -23.40 -1.17 -7.97
N TRP A 39 -23.84 0.02 -7.56
CA TRP A 39 -23.00 1.10 -7.09
C TRP A 39 -22.49 0.86 -5.67
N LEU A 40 -21.16 0.81 -5.54
CA LEU A 40 -20.45 0.76 -4.27
C LEU A 40 -20.06 2.16 -3.85
N VAL A 41 -20.53 2.64 -2.70
CA VAL A 41 -20.10 3.93 -2.14
C VAL A 41 -18.93 3.70 -1.19
N GLN A 42 -17.83 4.39 -1.43
CA GLN A 42 -16.59 4.26 -0.68
C GLN A 42 -16.06 5.64 -0.28
N GLY A 43 -15.47 5.73 0.90
CA GLY A 43 -14.78 6.93 1.34
C GLY A 43 -14.72 7.04 2.86
N GLU A 44 -14.00 8.04 3.33
CA GLU A 44 -13.87 8.32 4.76
C GLU A 44 -15.11 9.04 5.26
N VAL A 45 -15.77 8.49 6.28
CA VAL A 45 -16.89 9.15 6.95
C VAL A 45 -16.37 9.79 8.24
N THR A 46 -16.04 11.08 8.19
CA THR A 46 -15.43 11.80 9.32
C THR A 46 -16.45 12.21 10.40
N THR A 47 -17.74 12.30 10.06
CA THR A 47 -18.80 12.65 11.03
C THR A 47 -20.01 11.74 10.90
N LEU A 48 -20.27 10.93 11.93
CA LEU A 48 -21.52 10.17 12.09
C LEU A 48 -22.61 11.07 12.69
N ASN A 49 -22.95 12.17 12.03
CA ASN A 49 -24.20 12.88 12.31
C ASN A 49 -25.27 12.35 11.35
N ILE A 50 -25.64 11.08 11.51
CA ILE A 50 -26.67 10.46 10.68
C ILE A 50 -28.03 11.07 11.07
N VAL A 51 -28.46 12.07 10.30
CA VAL A 51 -29.85 12.50 10.27
C VAL A 51 -30.65 11.43 9.52
N THR A 52 -31.48 10.73 10.31
CA THR A 52 -32.72 10.00 9.98
C THR A 52 -33.17 9.95 8.51
N GLU A 53 -33.15 8.77 7.92
CA GLU A 53 -34.23 8.04 7.23
C GLU A 53 -33.62 6.76 6.65
N ALA A 54 -34.40 5.68 6.55
CA ALA A 54 -33.94 4.31 6.33
C ALA A 54 -32.99 4.13 5.13
N VAL A 55 -31.69 4.22 5.39
CA VAL A 55 -30.63 3.75 4.50
C VAL A 55 -29.84 2.74 5.31
N ASP A 56 -29.91 1.47 4.91
CA ASP A 56 -29.05 0.43 5.45
C ASP A 56 -27.63 0.72 4.96
N ILE A 57 -26.88 1.47 5.76
CA ILE A 57 -25.46 1.70 5.51
C ILE A 57 -24.71 0.50 6.07
N GLU A 58 -24.33 -0.44 5.19
CA GLU A 58 -23.35 -1.47 5.53
C GLU A 58 -21.98 -0.83 5.66
N LEU A 59 -21.67 -0.41 6.89
CA LEU A 59 -20.38 0.17 7.22
C LEU A 59 -19.37 -0.97 7.33
N LEU A 60 -18.32 -0.95 6.50
CA LEU A 60 -17.15 -1.80 6.71
C LEU A 60 -16.46 -1.33 8.00
N HIS A 61 -16.91 -1.87 9.13
CA HIS A 61 -16.29 -1.61 10.42
C HIS A 61 -15.04 -2.48 10.52
N VAL A 62 -13.92 -1.95 10.00
CA VAL A 62 -12.61 -2.54 10.26
C VAL A 62 -12.23 -2.20 11.70
N CYS A 63 -12.77 -2.95 12.64
CA CYS A 63 -12.19 -3.02 13.98
C CYS A 63 -10.81 -3.65 13.83
N ILE A 64 -9.76 -2.83 13.83
CA ILE A 64 -8.43 -3.32 14.20
C ILE A 64 -8.51 -3.52 15.72
N GLU A 65 -9.14 -4.62 16.14
CA GLU A 65 -8.87 -5.12 17.48
C GLU A 65 -7.36 -5.34 17.52
N GLN A 66 -6.69 -4.69 18.48
CA GLN A 66 -5.27 -4.94 18.71
C GLN A 66 -5.14 -6.37 19.26
N ASP A 67 -5.19 -7.34 18.36
CA ASP A 67 -4.76 -8.68 18.65
C ASP A 67 -3.24 -8.59 18.86
N GLN A 68 -2.87 -8.56 20.13
CA GLN A 68 -1.49 -8.45 20.56
C GLN A 68 -0.66 -9.62 20.03
N ALA A 69 -1.26 -10.81 19.85
CA ALA A 69 -0.57 -11.96 19.27
C ALA A 69 -0.29 -11.75 17.78
N LEU A 70 -1.30 -11.32 17.01
CA LEU A 70 -1.13 -11.01 15.58
C LEU A 70 -0.13 -9.86 15.37
N SER A 71 -0.21 -8.81 16.18
CA SER A 71 0.71 -7.67 16.14
C SER A 71 2.16 -8.10 16.44
N ASN A 72 2.35 -9.00 17.42
CA ASN A 72 3.67 -9.56 17.72
C ASN A 72 4.19 -10.45 16.58
N GLN A 73 3.33 -11.26 15.95
CA GLN A 73 3.72 -12.09 14.81
C GLN A 73 4.11 -11.24 13.59
N LEU A 74 3.33 -10.20 13.27
CA LEU A 74 3.66 -9.25 12.21
C LEU A 74 4.96 -8.52 12.50
N ARG A 75 5.18 -8.08 13.75
CA ARG A 75 6.45 -7.48 14.15
C ARG A 75 7.62 -8.42 13.90
N SER A 76 7.56 -9.65 14.39
CA SER A 76 8.64 -10.63 14.17
C SER A 76 8.86 -10.93 12.69
N PHE A 77 7.81 -10.96 11.88
CA PHE A 77 7.91 -11.10 10.43
C PHE A 77 8.70 -9.93 9.81
N TRP A 78 8.31 -8.69 10.10
CA TRP A 78 8.99 -7.50 9.56
C TRP A 78 10.41 -7.33 10.11
N GLU A 79 10.66 -7.69 11.37
CA GLU A 79 12.01 -7.72 11.93
C GLU A 79 12.90 -8.73 11.19
N LEU A 80 12.38 -9.92 10.89
CA LEU A 80 13.09 -10.94 10.13
C LEU A 80 13.34 -10.51 8.68
N GLU A 81 12.36 -9.90 8.01
CA GLU A 81 12.53 -9.38 6.65
C GLU A 81 13.51 -8.20 6.62
N SER A 82 13.58 -7.42 7.69
CA SER A 82 14.55 -6.33 7.84
C SER A 82 15.99 -6.79 8.15
N LEU A 83 16.22 -8.10 8.33
CA LEU A 83 17.58 -8.63 8.52
C LEU A 83 18.43 -8.35 7.26
N GLY A 84 19.44 -7.49 7.43
CA GLY A 84 20.27 -6.98 6.32
C GLY A 84 19.99 -5.53 5.93
N ILE A 85 18.87 -4.97 6.41
CA ILE A 85 18.53 -3.55 6.41
C ILE A 85 18.68 -3.03 7.86
N GLY A 86 19.74 -3.47 8.54
CA GLY A 86 19.98 -3.12 9.94
C GLY A 86 20.37 -1.64 10.11
N LYS A 87 20.08 -1.09 11.29
CA LYS A 87 20.53 0.23 11.78
C LYS A 87 22.04 0.30 12.06
N GLU A 88 22.87 -0.49 11.36
CA GLU A 88 24.30 -0.20 11.35
C GLU A 88 24.48 1.03 10.48
N GLU A 89 25.07 2.08 11.05
CA GLU A 89 25.18 3.42 10.48
C GLU A 89 25.50 3.40 8.98
N LEU A 90 24.48 3.61 8.16
CA LEU A 90 24.57 3.91 6.73
C LEU A 90 25.01 5.37 6.54
N HIS A 91 26.11 5.73 7.19
CA HIS A 91 26.92 6.88 6.86
C HIS A 91 28.24 6.37 6.30
N SER A 92 28.16 5.48 5.30
CA SER A 92 29.34 5.22 4.48
C SER A 92 29.59 6.44 3.59
N GLU A 93 30.84 6.73 3.22
CA GLU A 93 31.17 7.79 2.25
C GLU A 93 30.39 7.63 0.93
N THR A 94 29.98 6.40 0.62
CA THR A 94 29.11 6.06 -0.51
C THR A 94 27.70 6.66 -0.37
N ASP A 95 27.11 6.62 0.83
CA ASP A 95 25.76 7.09 1.09
C ASP A 95 25.69 8.62 0.98
N GLU A 96 26.69 9.33 1.52
CA GLU A 96 26.79 10.79 1.35
C GLU A 96 26.95 11.19 -0.12
N THR A 97 27.73 10.44 -0.88
CA THR A 97 27.92 10.68 -2.32
C THR A 97 26.62 10.46 -3.11
N VAL A 98 25.86 9.41 -2.76
CA VAL A 98 24.56 9.12 -3.38
C VAL A 98 23.55 10.22 -3.04
N LEU A 99 23.49 10.65 -1.79
CA LEU A 99 22.58 11.71 -1.35
C LEU A 99 22.90 13.04 -2.05
N LYS A 100 24.18 13.43 -2.10
CA LYS A 100 24.61 14.62 -2.83
C LYS A 100 24.22 14.56 -4.30
N ARG A 101 24.39 13.40 -4.95
CA ARG A 101 24.01 13.22 -6.35
C ARG A 101 22.51 13.26 -6.56
N PHE A 102 21.72 12.77 -5.61
CA PHE A 102 20.26 12.93 -5.62
C PHE A 102 19.88 14.41 -5.58
N GLU A 103 20.42 15.18 -4.64
CA GLU A 103 20.17 16.62 -4.52
C GLU A 103 20.59 17.42 -5.77
N GLU A 104 21.71 17.04 -6.41
CA GLU A 104 22.17 17.67 -7.65
C GLU A 104 21.29 17.33 -8.87
N THR A 105 20.59 16.20 -8.85
CA THR A 105 19.90 15.66 -10.03
C THR A 105 18.38 15.74 -9.96
N VAL A 106 17.81 15.94 -8.78
CA VAL A 106 16.38 16.17 -8.60
C VAL A 106 15.96 17.46 -9.27
N LYS A 107 14.93 17.39 -10.10
CA LYS A 107 14.34 18.54 -10.80
C LYS A 107 12.84 18.43 -10.77
N PHE A 108 12.16 19.56 -10.65
CA PHE A 108 10.73 19.62 -10.83
C PHE A 108 10.44 20.05 -12.27
N ALA A 109 9.83 19.16 -13.05
CA ALA A 109 9.50 19.38 -14.45
C ALA A 109 8.08 18.88 -14.70
N ASP A 110 7.27 19.65 -15.44
CA ASP A 110 5.90 19.28 -15.85
C ASP A 110 5.00 18.77 -14.71
N GLY A 111 5.13 19.35 -13.51
CA GLY A 111 4.32 19.01 -12.34
C GLY A 111 4.77 17.76 -11.58
N ILE A 112 5.88 17.14 -11.98
CA ILE A 112 6.45 15.95 -11.35
C ILE A 112 7.92 16.15 -10.99
N TYR A 113 8.41 15.37 -10.01
CA TYR A 113 9.84 15.32 -9.71
C TYR A 113 10.52 14.29 -10.60
N GLU A 114 11.52 14.72 -11.35
CA GLU A 114 12.45 13.88 -12.10
C GLU A 114 13.74 13.72 -11.30
N VAL A 115 14.21 12.48 -11.15
CA VAL A 115 15.46 12.15 -10.45
C VAL A 115 16.28 11.18 -11.28
N ARG A 116 17.61 11.23 -11.18
CA ARG A 116 18.47 10.23 -11.80
C ARG A 116 18.64 9.03 -10.88
N LEU A 117 18.66 7.83 -11.47
CA LEU A 117 18.90 6.60 -10.72
C LEU A 117 20.30 6.60 -10.08
N PRO A 118 20.44 6.14 -8.82
CA PRO A 118 21.73 6.03 -8.16
C PRO A 118 22.49 4.81 -8.69
N TRP A 119 23.31 5.02 -9.72
CA TRP A 119 24.19 3.99 -10.26
C TRP A 119 25.49 3.92 -9.47
N LYS A 120 25.99 2.71 -9.21
CA LYS A 120 27.37 2.51 -8.74
C LYS A 120 28.33 2.82 -9.89
N ASN A 121 29.37 3.62 -9.62
CA ASN A 121 30.37 3.97 -10.63
C ASN A 121 31.30 2.79 -10.98
N GLU A 122 31.40 1.79 -10.10
CA GLU A 122 32.20 0.61 -10.33
C GLU A 122 31.44 -0.39 -11.20
N HIS A 123 32.02 -0.73 -12.35
CA HIS A 123 31.68 -1.96 -13.06
C HIS A 123 32.21 -3.14 -12.24
N VAL A 124 31.45 -3.55 -11.23
CA VAL A 124 31.73 -4.79 -10.52
C VAL A 124 31.47 -5.93 -11.50
N THR A 125 32.54 -6.53 -12.03
CA THR A 125 32.42 -7.80 -12.74
C THR A 125 32.02 -8.86 -11.71
N THR A 126 30.72 -9.13 -11.63
CA THR A 126 30.21 -10.24 -10.83
C THR A 126 30.57 -11.55 -11.52
N SER A 127 31.12 -12.51 -10.78
CA SER A 127 31.30 -13.88 -11.27
C SER A 127 29.94 -14.49 -11.63
N SER A 128 29.93 -15.45 -12.57
CA SER A 128 28.70 -16.13 -12.99
C SER A 128 28.04 -16.84 -11.80
N ASN A 129 26.78 -16.52 -11.54
CA ASN A 129 25.92 -17.18 -10.55
C ASN A 129 25.36 -18.53 -11.02
N TYR A 130 25.72 -19.00 -12.22
CA TYR A 130 25.19 -20.21 -12.85
C TYR A 130 25.34 -21.47 -11.98
N VAL A 131 26.45 -21.59 -11.25
CA VAL A 131 26.73 -22.75 -10.39
C VAL A 131 25.86 -22.73 -9.12
N ALA A 132 25.53 -21.55 -8.60
CA ALA A 132 24.72 -21.41 -7.39
C ALA A 132 23.22 -21.66 -7.66
N ALA A 133 22.74 -21.38 -8.88
CA ALA A 133 21.33 -21.50 -9.26
C ALA A 133 20.91 -22.91 -9.73
N LYS A 134 21.83 -23.89 -9.76
CA LYS A 134 21.56 -25.24 -10.29
C LYS A 134 21.24 -26.29 -9.21
N ASN A 135 21.16 -25.89 -7.93
CA ASN A 135 20.77 -26.78 -6.83
C ASN A 135 19.31 -26.58 -6.43
#